data_AF-W7DZP2-F1
#
_entry.id   AF-W7DZP2-F1
#
_cell.length_a   1.000
_cell.length_b   1.000
_cell.length_c   1.000
_cell.angle_alpha   90.00
_cell.angle_beta   90.00
_cell.angle_gamma   90.00
#
_symmetry.space_group_name_H-M   'P 1'
#
loop_
_entity.id
_entity.type
_entity.pdbx_description
1 polymer ?
#
loop_
_entity_poly.entity_id
_entity_poly.type
_entity_poly.pdbx_seq_one_letter_code
_entity_poly.pdbx_strand_id
1 'polypeptide(L)'
;MLTKSRLQVFHELHCLNFLRKLIYPDVYGKIDYKGQIHANHCIDHIRRIAECGSNATPVVYTGYKNGNLYSEPETYTCRNFTLIRQWAEMKKIQNTQ
;
A
#
# COMPACT_ATOMS: atom_id res chain seq x y z
N MET A 1 9.68 -17.42 -21.75
CA MET A 1 9.96 -16.84 -20.41
C MET A 1 8.63 -16.81 -19.66
N LEU A 2 8.49 -17.50 -18.52
CA LEU A 2 7.28 -17.35 -17.69
C LEU A 2 7.30 -15.94 -17.11
N THR A 3 6.36 -15.09 -17.52
CA THR A 3 6.15 -13.79 -16.88
C THR A 3 5.77 -14.05 -15.42
N LYS A 4 6.68 -13.72 -14.49
CA LYS A 4 6.36 -13.75 -13.06
C LYS A 4 5.26 -12.74 -12.81
N SER A 5 4.12 -13.19 -12.31
CA SER A 5 3.01 -12.33 -11.91
C SER A 5 2.91 -12.26 -10.39
N ARG A 6 2.35 -11.16 -9.91
CA ARG A 6 2.05 -10.87 -8.51
C ARG A 6 0.67 -10.23 -8.45
N LEU A 7 -0.14 -10.55 -7.43
CA LEU A 7 -1.37 -9.78 -7.21
C LEU A 7 -1.03 -8.35 -6.82
N GLN A 8 -1.85 -7.39 -7.26
CA GLN A 8 -1.65 -5.97 -6.95
C GLN A 8 -1.55 -5.72 -5.45
N VAL A 9 -2.38 -6.36 -4.63
CA VAL A 9 -2.32 -6.24 -3.17
C VAL A 9 -0.96 -6.63 -2.55
N PHE A 10 -0.20 -7.54 -3.16
CA PHE A 10 1.15 -7.87 -2.69
C PHE A 10 2.21 -6.93 -3.25
N HIS A 11 1.96 -6.30 -4.39
CA HIS A 11 2.81 -5.23 -4.90
C HIS A 11 2.59 -3.93 -4.08
N GLU A 12 1.35 -3.64 -3.71
CA GLU A 12 0.95 -2.58 -2.76
C GLU A 12 1.67 -2.70 -1.43
N LEU A 13 1.61 -3.88 -0.80
CA LEU A 13 2.27 -4.11 0.49
C LEU A 13 3.80 -3.98 0.40
N HIS A 14 4.39 -4.43 -0.71
CA HIS A 14 5.81 -4.20 -1.02
C HIS A 14 6.13 -2.71 -1.12
N CYS A 15 5.33 -1.95 -1.89
CA CYS A 15 5.47 -0.51 -2.04
C CYS A 15 5.33 0.22 -0.71
N LEU A 16 4.32 -0.11 0.10
CA LEU A 16 4.09 0.46 1.41
C LEU A 16 5.25 0.17 2.37
N ASN A 17 5.78 -1.06 2.37
CA ASN A 17 6.93 -1.41 3.20
C ASN A 17 8.20 -0.67 2.75
N PHE A 18 8.40 -0.51 1.43
CA PHE A 18 9.51 0.27 0.90
C PHE A 18 9.44 1.73 1.33
N LEU A 19 8.29 2.38 1.15
CA LEU A 19 8.07 3.78 1.54
C LEU A 19 8.15 3.98 3.07
N ARG A 20 7.63 3.02 3.85
CA ARG A 20 7.78 3.01 5.30
C ARG A 20 9.26 3.03 5.69
N LYS A 21 10.12 2.25 5.03
CA LYS A 21 11.56 2.27 5.32
C LYS A 21 12.21 3.59 4.91
N LEU A 22 11.78 4.18 3.81
CA LEU A 22 12.29 5.45 3.29
C LEU A 22 12.12 6.61 4.29
N ILE A 23 11.00 6.65 5.01
CA ILE A 23 10.72 7.71 5.99
C ILE A 23 11.44 7.53 7.35
N TYR A 24 12.13 6.40 7.56
CA TYR A 24 12.95 6.15 8.76
C TYR A 24 14.42 5.83 8.38
N PRO A 25 15.15 6.79 7.77
CA PRO A 25 16.50 6.54 7.28
C PRO A 25 17.50 6.23 8.40
N ASP A 26 17.28 6.72 9.62
CA ASP A 26 18.14 6.44 10.78
C ASP A 26 18.06 4.96 11.22
N VAL A 27 16.96 4.27 10.86
CA VAL A 27 16.73 2.85 11.19
C VAL A 27 17.10 1.93 10.03
N TYR A 28 16.76 2.33 8.79
CA TYR A 28 16.88 1.47 7.60
C TYR A 28 18.00 1.87 6.62
N GLY A 29 18.71 2.95 6.91
CA GLY A 29 19.72 3.53 6.02
C GLY A 29 19.13 4.46 4.96
N LYS A 30 20.00 5.31 4.40
CA LYS A 30 19.64 6.19 3.27
C LYS A 30 19.55 5.40 1.98
N ILE A 31 18.58 5.74 1.14
CA ILE A 31 18.44 5.20 -0.21
C ILE A 31 19.37 5.92 -1.20
N ASP A 32 19.81 5.20 -2.23
CA ASP A 32 20.54 5.76 -3.36
C ASP A 32 19.58 6.25 -4.47
N TYR A 33 20.14 6.67 -5.60
CA TYR A 33 19.35 7.09 -6.77
C TYR A 33 18.41 5.98 -7.29
N LYS A 34 18.83 4.72 -7.24
CA LYS A 34 17.97 3.59 -7.64
C LYS A 34 16.80 3.45 -6.68
N GLY A 35 17.03 3.62 -5.38
CA GLY A 35 15.98 3.66 -4.37
C GLY A 35 15.01 4.82 -4.56
N GLN A 36 15.46 5.99 -5.05
CA GLN A 36 14.58 7.12 -5.36
C GLN A 36 13.67 6.82 -6.57
N ILE A 37 14.22 6.23 -7.63
CA ILE A 37 13.41 5.76 -8.77
C ILE A 37 12.36 4.75 -8.30
N HIS A 38 12.77 3.80 -7.43
CA HIS A 38 11.86 2.81 -6.88
C HIS A 38 10.78 3.44 -6.00
N ALA A 39 11.10 4.49 -5.23
CA ALA A 39 10.13 5.27 -4.46
C ALA A 39 9.08 5.94 -5.36
N ASN A 40 9.52 6.57 -6.46
CA ASN A 40 8.62 7.21 -7.42
C ASN A 40 7.68 6.19 -8.06
N HIS A 41 8.19 5.00 -8.44
CA HIS A 41 7.37 3.89 -8.91
C HIS A 41 6.34 3.46 -7.86
N CYS A 42 6.73 3.36 -6.58
CA CYS A 42 5.81 3.02 -5.49
C CYS A 42 4.68 4.05 -5.34
N ILE A 43 5.02 5.34 -5.40
CA ILE A 43 4.06 6.44 -5.26
C ILE A 43 3.07 6.44 -6.44
N ASP A 44 3.56 6.32 -7.67
CA ASP A 44 2.68 6.27 -8.85
C ASP A 44 1.77 5.04 -8.81
N HIS A 45 2.31 3.89 -8.40
CA HIS A 45 1.52 2.67 -8.28
C HIS A 45 0.38 2.82 -7.26
N ILE A 46 0.67 3.31 -6.05
CA ILE A 46 -0.32 3.53 -4.99
C ILE A 46 -1.37 4.57 -5.43
N ARG A 47 -0.93 5.68 -6.06
CA ARG A 47 -1.83 6.69 -6.62
C ARG A 47 -2.82 6.04 -7.59
N ARG A 48 -2.33 5.20 -8.51
CA ARG A 48 -3.19 4.52 -9.49
C ARG A 48 -4.19 3.57 -8.83
N ILE A 49 -3.82 2.90 -7.74
CA ILE A 49 -4.76 2.05 -6.99
C ILE A 49 -5.82 2.87 -6.28
N ALA A 50 -5.45 4.02 -5.71
CA ALA A 50 -6.42 4.94 -5.12
C ALA A 50 -7.43 5.45 -6.16
N GLU A 51 -6.95 5.85 -7.34
CA GLU A 51 -7.80 6.31 -8.45
C GLU A 51 -8.65 5.19 -9.05
N CYS A 52 -8.07 4.02 -9.31
CA CYS A 52 -8.82 2.89 -9.89
C CYS A 52 -9.81 2.28 -8.89
N GLY A 53 -9.47 2.26 -7.60
CA GLY A 53 -10.35 1.79 -6.54
C GLY A 53 -11.45 2.78 -6.19
N SER A 54 -11.18 4.09 -6.31
CA SER A 54 -12.10 5.21 -6.09
C SER A 54 -13.06 4.96 -4.92
N ASN A 55 -12.50 4.69 -3.73
CA ASN A 55 -13.30 4.46 -2.54
C ASN A 55 -14.11 5.73 -2.21
N ALA A 56 -15.40 5.68 -2.52
CA ALA A 56 -16.33 6.80 -2.34
C ALA A 56 -16.91 6.90 -0.92
N THR A 57 -16.40 6.13 0.04
CA THR A 57 -16.78 6.26 1.46
C THR A 57 -16.32 7.63 1.97
N PRO A 58 -17.23 8.50 2.46
CA PRO A 58 -16.83 9.80 2.96
C PRO A 58 -16.00 9.68 4.24
N VAL A 59 -14.91 10.45 4.33
CA VAL A 59 -14.20 10.67 5.60
C VAL A 59 -15.01 11.68 6.41
N VAL A 60 -15.54 11.24 7.56
CA VAL A 60 -16.37 12.08 8.44
C VAL A 60 -15.50 12.72 9.50
N TYR A 61 -15.27 14.03 9.38
CA TYR A 61 -14.59 14.82 10.41
C TYR A 61 -15.53 15.14 11.56
N THR A 62 -15.13 14.83 12.79
CA THR A 62 -15.93 15.04 14.00
C THR A 62 -15.54 16.29 14.77
N GLY A 63 -14.42 16.94 14.42
CA GLY A 63 -14.04 18.22 15.00
C GLY A 63 -12.64 18.69 14.64
N TYR A 64 -12.19 19.71 15.36
CA TYR A 64 -10.85 20.27 15.27
C TYR A 64 -10.09 20.07 16.58
N LYS A 65 -8.85 19.59 16.50
CA LYS A 65 -7.93 19.47 17.63
C LYS A 65 -6.58 20.03 17.25
N ASN A 66 -6.08 21.00 18.01
CA ASN A 66 -4.80 21.68 17.77
C ASN A 66 -4.65 22.23 16.33
N GLY A 67 -5.73 22.79 15.77
CA GLY A 67 -5.75 23.33 14.41
C GLY A 67 -5.87 22.28 13.29
N ASN A 68 -5.94 20.99 13.62
CA ASN A 68 -6.10 19.92 12.63
C ASN A 68 -7.50 19.32 12.68
N LEU A 69 -8.03 18.97 11.50
CA LEU A 69 -9.24 18.15 11.39
C LEU A 69 -8.97 16.76 11.97
N TYR A 70 -9.91 16.27 12.77
CA TYR A 70 -9.87 14.94 13.36
C TYR A 70 -11.13 14.16 12.95
N SER A 71 -10.96 12.87 12.68
CA SER A 71 -12.04 11.91 12.44
C SER A 71 -11.96 10.77 13.45
N GLU A 72 -13.12 10.24 13.82
CA GLU A 72 -13.21 9.01 14.61
C GLU A 72 -12.81 7.79 13.77
N PRO A 73 -12.39 6.67 14.40
CA PRO A 73 -12.05 5.44 13.68
C PRO A 73 -13.19 4.95 12.77
N GLU A 74 -12.86 4.69 11.51
CA GLU A 74 -13.80 4.18 10.52
C GLU A 74 -13.89 2.65 10.57
N THR A 75 -15.09 2.11 10.34
CA THR A 75 -15.28 0.67 10.13
C THR A 75 -15.20 0.38 8.64
N TYR A 76 -14.28 -0.50 8.24
CA TYR A 76 -14.11 -0.91 6.85
C TYR A 76 -14.66 -2.31 6.59
N THR A 77 -15.40 -2.47 5.49
CA THR A 77 -15.73 -3.80 4.96
C THR A 77 -14.60 -4.28 4.07
N CYS A 78 -13.84 -5.26 4.55
CA CYS A 78 -12.69 -5.82 3.85
C CYS A 78 -13.02 -7.13 3.15
N ARG A 79 -12.31 -7.42 2.05
CA ARG A 79 -12.25 -8.79 1.52
C ARG A 79 -11.50 -9.69 2.51
N ASN A 80 -11.86 -10.96 2.58
CA ASN A 80 -11.13 -11.93 3.39
C ASN A 80 -9.72 -12.14 2.80
N PHE A 81 -8.74 -11.47 3.41
CA PHE A 81 -7.37 -11.45 2.91
C PHE A 81 -6.68 -12.81 2.99
N THR A 82 -7.04 -13.64 3.96
CA THR A 82 -6.56 -15.01 4.08
C THR A 82 -6.93 -15.83 2.84
N LEU A 83 -8.18 -15.73 2.39
CA LEU A 83 -8.64 -16.43 1.18
C LEU A 83 -7.95 -15.90 -0.08
N ILE A 84 -7.70 -14.59 -0.18
CA ILE A 84 -6.95 -14.00 -1.30
C ILE A 84 -5.51 -14.55 -1.34
N ARG A 85 -4.85 -14.64 -0.18
CA ARG A 85 -3.49 -15.17 -0.07
C ARG A 85 -3.45 -16.66 -0.46
N GLN A 86 -4.35 -17.47 0.09
CA GLN A 86 -4.45 -18.89 -0.25
C GLN A 86 -4.70 -19.10 -1.75
N TRP A 87 -5.60 -18.31 -2.34
CA TRP A 87 -5.86 -18.36 -3.77
C TRP A 87 -4.60 -18.04 -4.59
N ALA A 88 -3.82 -17.02 -4.20
CA ALA A 88 -2.57 -16.67 -4.89
C ALA A 88 -1.54 -17.80 -4.82
N GLU A 89 -1.42 -18.45 -3.66
CA GLU A 89 -0.54 -19.60 -3.43
C GLU A 89 -0.95 -20.80 -4.30
N MET A 90 -2.24 -21.15 -4.30
CA MET A 90 -2.79 -22.22 -5.13
C MET A 90 -2.56 -21.97 -6.63
N LYS A 91 -2.61 -20.71 -7.06
CA LYS A 91 -2.32 -20.30 -8.44
C LYS A 91 -0.83 -20.09 -8.73
N LYS A 92 0.06 -20.31 -7.75
CA LYS A 92 1.51 -20.09 -7.85
C LYS A 92 1.88 -18.67 -8.32
N ILE A 93 1.08 -17.69 -7.90
CA ILE A 93 1.32 -16.26 -8.12
C ILE A 93 2.17 -15.75 -6.96
N GLN A 94 3.14 -14.87 -7.23
CA GLN A 94 3.95 -14.32 -6.14
C GLN A 94 3.07 -13.61 -5.12
N ASN A 95 3.26 -13.92 -3.84
CA ASN A 95 2.46 -13.40 -2.72
C ASN A 95 3.30 -12.82 -1.57
N THR A 96 4.61 -12.69 -1.78
CA THR A 96 5.55 -12.11 -0.82
C THR A 96 5.51 -10.59 -0.88
N GLN A 97 5.56 -9.97 0.30
CA GLN A 97 5.79 -8.53 0.47
C GLN A 97 7.27 -8.20 0.33
#